data_AF-X0SMQ1-F1
#
_entry.id   AF-X0SMQ1-F1
#
_cell.length_a   1.000
_cell.length_b   1.000
_cell.length_c   1.000
_cell.angle_alpha   90.00
_cell.angle_beta   90.00
_cell.angle_gamma   90.00
#
_symmetry.space_group_name_H-M   'P 1'
#
loop_
_entity.id
_entity.type
_entity.pdbx_description
1 polymer ?
#
loop_
_entity_poly.entity_id
_entity_poly.type
_entity_poly.pdbx_seq_one_letter_code
_entity_poly.pdbx_strand_id
1 'polypeptide(L)'
;MPCTCPGCGRDLKAVRLACDNCGTAVEGEFTLPVLARLDAQDQRFLISFLKSSGSLKALARQYGVSYPTLRNRLDALIERAKDLEARAIEQEGG
;
A
#
# COMPACT_ATOMS: atom_id res chain seq x y z
N MET A 1 -8.76 3.02 4.65
CA MET A 1 -8.50 4.48 4.66
C MET A 1 -8.58 4.96 3.22
N PRO A 2 -9.34 6.02 2.91
CA PRO A 2 -9.34 6.58 1.57
C PRO A 2 -7.98 7.25 1.29
N CYS A 3 -7.37 6.96 0.15
CA CYS A 3 -6.15 7.62 -0.30
C CYS A 3 -6.43 8.62 -1.44
N THR A 4 -7.70 8.77 -1.80
CA THR A 4 -8.18 9.55 -2.93
C THR A 4 -9.32 10.44 -2.46
N CYS A 5 -9.33 11.69 -2.92
CA CYS A 5 -10.34 12.67 -2.56
C CYS A 5 -11.69 12.30 -3.20
N PRO A 6 -12.77 12.12 -2.43
CA PRO A 6 -14.07 11.75 -2.97
C PRO A 6 -14.73 12.88 -3.79
N GLY A 7 -14.24 14.13 -3.67
CA GLY A 7 -14.76 15.28 -4.42
C GLY A 7 -14.10 15.47 -5.79
N CYS A 8 -12.80 15.21 -5.93
CA CYS A 8 -12.05 15.53 -7.16
C CYS A 8 -11.18 14.40 -7.70
N GLY A 9 -11.11 13.25 -7.02
CA GLY A 9 -10.35 12.08 -7.47
C GLY A 9 -8.82 12.21 -7.39
N ARG A 10 -8.28 13.32 -6.87
CA ARG A 10 -6.83 13.48 -6.64
C ARG A 10 -6.37 12.76 -5.38
N ASP A 11 -5.08 12.52 -5.25
CA ASP A 11 -4.48 11.92 -4.05
C ASP A 11 -4.70 12.81 -2.81
N LEU A 12 -4.94 12.16 -1.66
CA LEU A 12 -5.00 12.84 -0.37
C LEU A 12 -3.59 12.95 0.24
N LYS A 13 -3.33 14.06 0.93
CA LYS A 13 -2.15 14.24 1.80
C LYS A 13 -2.55 14.05 3.26
N ALA A 14 -1.66 13.47 4.07
CA ALA A 14 -1.83 13.52 5.51
C ALA A 14 -1.41 14.90 6.01
N VAL A 15 -2.21 15.51 6.89
CA VAL A 15 -1.97 16.87 7.40
C VAL A 15 -1.53 16.92 8.87
N ARG A 16 -1.71 15.80 9.59
CA ARG A 16 -1.45 15.70 11.02
C ARG A 16 -1.20 14.26 11.44
N LEU A 17 -0.16 14.05 12.24
CA LEU A 17 0.14 12.82 12.97
C LEU A 17 -0.01 13.10 14.46
N ALA A 18 -0.64 12.19 15.21
CA ALA A 18 -0.82 12.34 16.65
C ALA A 18 -0.27 11.09 17.35
N CYS A 19 0.55 11.30 18.38
CA CYS A 19 0.98 10.22 19.26
C CYS A 19 -0.19 9.81 20.15
N ASP A 20 -0.50 8.52 20.16
CA ASP A 20 -1.56 7.91 20.98
C ASP A 20 -1.22 7.89 22.48
N ASN A 21 0.07 7.88 22.84
CA ASN A 21 0.52 7.83 24.23
C ASN A 21 0.57 9.20 24.93
N CYS A 22 1.12 10.24 24.28
CA CYS A 22 1.32 11.55 24.91
C CYS A 22 0.55 12.71 24.26
N GLY A 23 -0.20 12.44 23.19
CA GLY A 23 -1.00 13.46 22.50
C GLY A 23 -0.21 14.47 21.67
N THR A 24 1.13 14.41 21.68
CA THR A 24 1.96 15.24 20.81
C THR A 24 1.52 15.11 19.37
N ALA A 25 1.20 16.25 18.76
CA ALA A 25 0.79 16.33 17.36
C ALA A 25 1.91 16.95 16.53
N VAL A 26 2.16 16.35 15.37
CA VAL A 26 3.03 16.89 14.33
C VAL A 26 2.15 17.26 13.15
N GLU A 27 2.14 18.54 12.78
CA GLU A 27 1.34 19.10 11.69
C GLU A 27 2.25 19.47 10.51
N GLY A 28 1.74 19.29 9.29
CA GLY A 28 2.49 19.51 8.06
C GLY A 28 1.86 18.76 6.90
N GLU A 29 2.29 19.04 5.67
CA GLU A 29 1.85 18.26 4.51
C GLU A 29 2.75 17.05 4.30
N PHE A 30 2.20 15.86 4.50
CA PHE A 30 2.90 14.60 4.30
C PHE A 30 2.29 13.82 3.13
N THR A 31 3.15 13.42 2.19
CA THR A 31 2.75 12.46 1.15
C THR A 31 2.54 11.09 1.79
N LEU A 32 1.44 10.43 1.42
CA LEU A 32 1.20 9.06 1.89
C LEU A 32 2.26 8.11 1.33
N PRO A 33 2.89 7.26 2.15
CA PRO A 33 3.83 6.25 1.67
C PRO A 33 3.18 5.37 0.59
N VAL A 34 3.97 4.88 -0.37
CA VAL A 34 3.50 4.04 -1.48
C VAL A 34 2.59 2.90 -1.02
N LEU A 35 3.01 2.17 0.02
CA LEU A 35 2.25 1.03 0.53
C LEU A 35 0.90 1.44 1.15
N ALA A 36 0.81 2.65 1.72
CA ALA A 36 -0.44 3.18 2.26
C ALA A 36 -1.45 3.49 1.16
N ARG A 37 -0.98 3.79 -0.06
CA ARG A 37 -1.80 4.11 -1.25
C ARG A 37 -2.34 2.87 -1.97
N LEU A 38 -1.82 1.69 -1.67
CA LEU A 38 -2.40 0.42 -2.13
C LEU A 38 -3.81 0.24 -1.55
N ASP A 39 -4.68 -0.44 -2.29
CA ASP A 39 -5.99 -0.78 -1.76
C ASP A 39 -5.91 -1.74 -0.56
N ALA A 40 -6.98 -1.82 0.22
CA ALA A 40 -7.00 -2.63 1.43
C ALA A 40 -6.80 -4.14 1.16
N GLN A 41 -7.16 -4.62 -0.03
CA GLN A 41 -7.01 -6.02 -0.41
C GLN A 41 -5.56 -6.36 -0.73
N ASP A 42 -4.85 -5.46 -1.40
CA ASP A 42 -3.42 -5.55 -1.67
C ASP A 42 -2.59 -5.45 -0.41
N GLN A 43 -2.91 -4.52 0.49
CA GLN A 43 -2.24 -4.42 1.79
C GLN A 43 -2.36 -5.73 2.58
N ARG A 44 -3.55 -6.32 2.65
CA ARG A 44 -3.75 -7.63 3.31
C ARG A 44 -2.96 -8.75 2.65
N PHE A 45 -2.88 -8.73 1.32
CA PHE A 45 -2.09 -9.70 0.57
C PHE A 45 -0.60 -9.56 0.89
N LEU A 46 -0.06 -8.34 0.88
CA LEU A 46 1.33 -8.06 1.20
C LEU A 46 1.69 -8.52 2.61
N ILE A 47 0.86 -8.23 3.61
CA ILE A 47 1.05 -8.73 4.97
C ILE A 47 1.03 -10.25 5.02
N SER A 48 0.12 -10.90 4.29
CA SER A 48 0.08 -12.38 4.22
C SER A 48 1.35 -12.95 3.58
N PHE A 49 1.84 -12.31 2.51
CA PHE A 49 3.08 -12.67 1.84
C PHE A 49 4.28 -12.55 2.77
N LEU A 50 4.41 -11.45 3.50
CA LEU A 50 5.46 -11.26 4.51
C LEU A 50 5.38 -12.32 5.62
N LYS A 51 4.19 -12.60 6.15
CA LYS A 51 3.97 -13.65 7.16
C LYS A 51 4.31 -15.06 6.66
N SER A 52 4.31 -15.26 5.35
CA SER A 52 4.71 -16.51 4.70
C SER A 52 6.20 -16.57 4.34
N SER A 53 7.00 -15.58 4.78
CA SER A 53 8.40 -15.39 4.37
C SER A 53 8.58 -15.30 2.85
N GLY A 54 7.58 -14.75 2.16
CA GLY A 54 7.56 -14.62 0.70
C GLY A 54 7.23 -15.91 -0.06
N SER A 55 6.72 -16.94 0.61
CA SER A 55 6.42 -18.23 -0.02
C SER A 55 5.06 -18.23 -0.71
N LEU A 56 5.07 -18.02 -2.03
CA LEU A 56 3.87 -18.17 -2.88
C LEU A 56 3.24 -19.57 -2.78
N LYS A 57 4.05 -20.62 -2.55
CA LYS A 57 3.56 -21.99 -2.35
C LYS A 57 2.77 -22.12 -1.04
N ALA A 58 3.28 -21.56 0.06
CA ALA A 58 2.58 -21.56 1.35
C ALA A 58 1.28 -20.76 1.26
N LEU A 59 1.32 -19.59 0.60
CA LEU A 59 0.13 -18.78 0.36
C LEU A 59 -0.91 -19.48 -0.50
N ALA A 60 -0.52 -20.12 -1.60
CA ALA A 60 -1.44 -20.86 -2.47
C ALA A 60 -2.22 -21.92 -1.66
N ARG A 61 -1.51 -22.66 -0.78
CA ARG A 61 -2.14 -23.61 0.16
C ARG A 61 -3.08 -22.91 1.15
N GLN A 62 -2.67 -21.79 1.73
CA GLN A 62 -3.48 -21.04 2.70
C GLN A 62 -4.75 -20.45 2.08
N TYR A 63 -4.66 -19.95 0.85
CA TYR A 63 -5.77 -19.33 0.12
C TYR A 63 -6.63 -20.35 -0.66
N GLY A 64 -6.23 -21.63 -0.69
CA GLY A 64 -6.99 -22.69 -1.37
C GLY A 64 -7.03 -22.54 -2.89
N VAL A 65 -5.99 -21.96 -3.50
CA VAL A 65 -5.94 -21.67 -4.94
C VAL A 65 -4.61 -22.14 -5.54
N SER A 66 -4.53 -22.12 -6.87
CA SER A 66 -3.33 -22.57 -7.58
C SER A 66 -2.13 -21.62 -7.40
N TYR A 67 -0.93 -22.15 -7.50
CA TYR A 67 0.29 -21.33 -7.51
C TYR A 67 0.30 -20.28 -8.63
N PRO A 68 -0.09 -20.59 -9.89
CA PRO A 68 -0.24 -19.58 -10.94
C PRO A 68 -1.16 -18.42 -10.58
N THR A 69 -2.28 -18.69 -9.91
CA THR A 69 -3.23 -17.65 -9.45
C THR A 69 -2.53 -16.66 -8.50
N LEU A 70 -1.73 -17.17 -7.57
CA LEU A 70 -1.00 -16.35 -6.59
C LEU A 70 0.16 -15.57 -7.23
N ARG A 71 0.86 -16.20 -8.16
CA ARG A 71 1.92 -15.55 -8.92
C ARG A 71 1.37 -14.36 -9.71
N ASN A 72 0.33 -14.55 -10.50
CA ASN A 72 -0.29 -13.48 -11.28
C ASN A 72 -0.76 -12.32 -10.39
N ARG A 73 -1.28 -12.62 -9.20
CA ARG A 73 -1.67 -11.60 -8.22
C ARG A 73 -0.47 -10.83 -7.66
N LEU A 74 0.63 -11.51 -7.35
CA LEU A 74 1.86 -10.85 -6.90
C LEU A 74 2.42 -9.97 -8.01
N ASP A 75 2.49 -10.45 -9.24
CA ASP A 75 2.99 -9.70 -10.38
C ASP A 75 2.16 -8.43 -10.60
N ALA A 76 0.83 -8.53 -10.56
CA ALA A 76 -0.05 -7.36 -10.63
C ALA A 76 0.14 -6.38 -9.47
N LEU A 77 0.44 -6.85 -8.26
CA LEU A 77 0.77 -5.98 -7.13
C LEU A 77 2.13 -5.28 -7.32
N ILE A 78 3.13 -5.98 -7.85
CA ILE A 78 4.45 -5.42 -8.15
C ILE A 78 4.32 -4.28 -9.17
N GLU A 79 3.57 -4.48 -10.25
CA GLU A 79 3.38 -3.42 -11.26
C GLU A 79 2.65 -2.21 -10.67
N ARG A 80 1.61 -2.42 -9.85
CA ARG A 80 0.93 -1.32 -9.14
C ARG A 80 1.86 -0.55 -8.20
N ALA A 81 2.77 -1.25 -7.51
CA ALA A 81 3.74 -0.61 -6.63
C ALA A 81 4.72 0.27 -7.43
N LYS A 82 5.23 -0.24 -8.56
CA LYS A 82 6.11 0.53 -9.47
C LYS A 82 5.42 1.79 -10.01
N ASP A 83 4.16 1.67 -10.43
CA ASP A 83 3.38 2.82 -10.91
C ASP A 83 3.21 3.90 -9.83
N LEU A 84 2.98 3.49 -8.58
CA LEU A 84 2.84 4.41 -7.45
C LEU A 84 4.19 5.05 -7.06
N GLU A 85 5.31 4.31 -7.15
CA GLU A 85 6.66 4.84 -6.95
C GLU A 85 7.03 5.88 -8.01
N ALA A 86 6.77 5.59 -9.28
CA ALA A 86 7.03 6.52 -10.38
C ALA A 86 6.28 7.86 -10.18
N ARG A 87 5.00 7.80 -9.77
CA ARG A 87 4.20 8.98 -9.44
C ARG A 87 4.65 9.73 -8.19
N ALA A 88 5.35 9.07 -7.26
CA ALA A 88 5.86 9.70 -6.06
C ALA A 88 7.14 10.50 -6.35
N ILE A 89 8.02 9.98 -7.22
CA ILE A 89 9.26 10.65 -7.65
C ILE A 89 8.95 11.97 -8.37
N GLU A 90 7.89 12.00 -9.18
CA GLU A 90 7.43 13.22 -9.86
C GLU A 90 6.97 14.34 -8.90
N GLN A 91 6.61 13.99 -7.66
CA GLN A 91 6.09 14.94 -6.66
C GLN A 91 7.18 15.52 -5.74
N GLU A 92 8.41 14.99 -5.76
CA GLU A 92 9.55 15.46 -4.96
C GLU A 92 10.54 16.34 -5.76
N GLY A 93 10.37 16.45 -7.07
CA GLY A 93 11.22 17.24 -7.97
C GLY A 93 10.80 18.71 -8.22
N GLY A 94 10.02 19.30 -7.31
CA GLY A 94 9.49 20.67 -7.42
C GLY A 94 10.13 21.65 -6.44
#